data_AF-A0A945HAJ6-F1
#
_entry.id   AF-A0A945HAJ6-F1
#
_cell.length_a   1.000
_cell.length_b   1.000
_cell.length_c   1.000
_cell.angle_alpha   90.00
_cell.angle_beta   90.00
_cell.angle_gamma   90.00
#
_symmetry.space_group_name_H-M   'P 1'
#
loop_
_entity.id
_entity.type
_entity.pdbx_description
1 polymer ?
#
loop_
_entity_poly.entity_id
_entity_poly.type
_entity_poly.pdbx_seq_one_letter_code
_entity_poly.pdbx_strand_id
1 'polypeptide(L)' 'MKDLRPADAEPFDMQGATGGRCPECGGEIRKDEAFVAWRCINLQCPAQAAQRLEHFAARAALDIECLGDVVS' A
#
# COMPACT_ATOMS: atom_id res chain seq x y z
N MET A 1 10.95 -24.82 -13.35
CA MET A 1 10.20 -23.69 -12.70
C MET A 1 10.05 -22.50 -13.63
N LYS A 2 10.97 -22.25 -14.59
CA LYS A 2 10.72 -21.31 -15.70
C LYS A 2 9.65 -21.81 -16.68
N ASP A 3 9.45 -23.12 -16.73
CA ASP A 3 8.62 -23.82 -17.73
C ASP A 3 7.11 -23.83 -17.39
N LEU A 4 6.74 -23.27 -16.23
CA LEU A 4 5.35 -23.17 -15.78
C LEU A 4 4.74 -21.78 -15.99
N ARG A 5 5.54 -20.80 -16.46
CA ARG A 5 5.01 -19.46 -16.76
C ARG A 5 4.18 -19.56 -18.05
N PRO A 6 2.90 -19.12 -18.05
CA PRO A 6 2.10 -19.05 -19.26
C PRO A 6 2.81 -18.23 -20.35
N ALA A 7 2.66 -18.65 -21.61
CA ALA A 7 3.34 -17.99 -22.74
C ALA A 7 2.85 -16.55 -22.98
N ASP A 8 1.64 -16.24 -22.51
CA ASP A 8 0.94 -14.96 -22.59
C ASP A 8 1.10 -14.11 -21.30
N ALA A 9 1.97 -14.52 -20.38
CA ALA A 9 2.18 -13.78 -19.14
C ALA A 9 2.92 -12.46 -19.41
N GLU A 10 2.20 -11.36 -19.31
CA GLU A 10 2.75 -10.01 -19.43
C GLU A 10 3.41 -9.52 -18.13
N PRO A 11 4.45 -8.67 -18.22
CA PRO A 11 5.01 -7.99 -17.06
C PRO A 11 3.97 -7.10 -16.37
N PHE A 12 3.95 -7.12 -15.04
CA PHE A 12 3.07 -6.25 -14.26
C PHE A 12 3.56 -4.79 -14.30
N ASP A 13 2.72 -3.89 -14.81
CA ASP A 13 2.93 -2.45 -14.72
C ASP A 13 2.02 -1.84 -13.66
N MET A 14 2.64 -1.34 -12.60
CA MET A 14 1.93 -0.68 -11.50
C MET A 14 1.26 0.62 -11.93
N GLN A 15 1.88 1.37 -12.84
CA GLN A 15 1.35 2.66 -13.27
C GLN A 15 0.10 2.47 -14.14
N GLY A 16 0.13 1.51 -15.07
CA GLY A 16 -1.04 1.09 -15.84
C GLY A 16 -2.16 0.49 -14.97
N ALA A 17 -1.82 -0.38 -14.02
CA ALA A 17 -2.81 -1.04 -13.15
C ALA A 17 -3.60 -0.06 -12.28
N THR A 18 -2.99 1.07 -11.89
CA THR A 18 -3.61 2.07 -11.01
C THR A 18 -3.96 3.39 -11.69
N GLY A 19 -3.61 3.55 -12.97
CA GLY A 19 -3.76 4.81 -13.70
C GLY A 19 -3.03 5.99 -13.03
N GLY A 20 -1.95 5.72 -12.27
CA GLY A 20 -1.24 6.72 -11.48
C GLY A 20 -2.06 7.30 -10.30
N ARG A 21 -3.12 6.61 -9.86
CA ARG A 21 -3.98 7.06 -8.76
C ARG A 21 -4.09 6.02 -7.65
N CYS A 22 -4.23 6.51 -6.43
CA CYS A 22 -4.46 5.66 -5.27
C CYS A 22 -5.86 5.03 -5.38
N PRO A 23 -6.01 3.69 -5.29
CA PRO A 23 -7.31 3.04 -5.38
C PRO A 23 -8.24 3.38 -4.20
N GLU A 24 -7.67 3.81 -3.07
CA GLU A 24 -8.42 4.17 -1.87
C GLU A 24 -8.95 5.61 -1.90
N CYS A 25 -8.05 6.60 -2.13
CA CYS A 25 -8.41 8.02 -2.03
C CYS A 25 -8.44 8.76 -3.37
N GLY A 26 -8.10 8.12 -4.49
CA GLY A 26 -8.04 8.74 -5.81
C GLY A 26 -6.89 9.75 -6.04
N GLY A 27 -6.10 10.04 -5.00
CA GLY A 27 -4.96 10.95 -5.04
C GLY A 27 -3.80 10.42 -5.88
N GLU A 28 -2.86 11.29 -6.22
CA GLU A 28 -1.66 10.92 -6.98
C GLU A 28 -0.78 9.92 -6.21
N ILE A 29 -0.23 8.93 -6.92
CA ILE A 29 0.82 8.07 -6.41
C ILE A 29 2.17 8.47 -7.01
N ARG A 30 3.22 8.42 -6.18
CA ARG A 30 4.58 8.74 -6.59
C ARG A 30 5.50 7.58 -6.28
N LYS A 31 6.44 7.33 -7.18
CA LYS A 31 7.61 6.50 -6.93
C LYS A 31 8.79 7.41 -6.64
N ASP A 32 9.44 7.18 -5.51
CA ASP A 32 10.67 7.89 -5.17
C ASP A 32 11.83 7.29 -5.97
N GLU A 33 12.78 8.12 -6.43
CA GLU A 33 13.92 7.65 -7.22
C GLU A 33 14.84 6.73 -6.40
N ALA A 34 14.92 6.96 -5.08
CA ALA A 34 15.71 6.15 -4.17
C ALA A 34 14.99 4.87 -3.69
N PHE A 35 13.68 4.73 -3.93
CA PHE A 35 12.89 3.61 -3.42
C PHE A 35 12.09 2.88 -4.50
N VAL A 36 11.90 1.57 -4.31
CA VAL A 36 11.20 0.74 -5.31
C VAL A 36 9.67 0.89 -5.22
N ALA A 37 9.13 1.20 -4.04
CA ALA A 37 7.70 1.21 -3.80
C ALA A 37 7.01 2.48 -4.33
N TRP A 38 5.85 2.28 -4.97
CA TRP A 38 4.89 3.34 -5.25
C TRP A 38 4.10 3.67 -3.99
N ARG A 39 3.96 4.94 -3.65
CA ARG A 39 3.25 5.39 -2.45
C ARG A 39 2.26 6.49 -2.78
N CYS A 40 1.15 6.49 -2.07
CA CYS A 40 0.24 7.62 -2.04
C CYS A 40 0.88 8.76 -1.24
N ILE A 41 0.83 9.99 -1.76
CA ILE A 41 1.38 11.18 -1.08
C ILE A 41 0.35 11.92 -0.23
N ASN A 42 -0.93 11.54 -0.34
CA ASN A 42 -2.01 12.18 0.40
C ASN A 42 -1.97 11.75 1.88
N LEU A 43 -1.54 12.66 2.76
CA LEU A 43 -1.52 12.43 4.21
C LEU A 43 -2.91 12.16 4.79
N GLN A 44 -3.99 12.61 4.16
CA GLN A 44 -5.37 12.38 4.60
C GLN A 44 -5.99 11.11 3.98
N CYS A 45 -5.20 10.28 3.30
CA CYS A 45 -5.69 9.01 2.74
C CYS A 45 -6.23 8.10 3.87
N PRO A 46 -7.46 7.55 3.75
CA PRO A 46 -8.04 6.67 4.76
C PRO A 46 -7.16 5.45 5.07
N ALA A 47 -6.63 4.78 4.04
CA ALA A 47 -5.71 3.65 4.21
C ALA A 47 -4.43 4.02 4.97
N GLN A 48 -3.88 5.22 4.76
CA GLN A 48 -2.70 5.67 5.54
C GLN A 48 -3.07 6.04 6.97
N ALA A 49 -4.27 6.58 7.20
CA ALA A 49 -4.75 6.88 8.55
C ALA A 49 -4.95 5.59 9.35
N ALA A 50 -5.63 4.59 8.79
CA ALA A 50 -5.78 3.26 9.37
C ALA A 50 -4.41 2.63 9.69
N GLN A 51 -3.51 2.57 8.71
CA GLN A 51 -2.19 1.97 8.90
C GLN A 51 -1.36 2.66 9.99
N ARG A 52 -1.45 3.99 10.12
CA ARG A 52 -0.76 4.74 11.19
C ARG A 52 -1.36 4.41 12.55
N LEU A 53 -2.68 4.35 12.68
CA LEU A 53 -3.34 3.98 13.93
C LEU A 53 -2.94 2.57 14.37
N GLU A 54 -2.96 1.60 13.45
CA GLU A 54 -2.48 0.24 13.72
C GLU A 54 -1.02 0.21 14.16
N HIS A 55 -0.15 0.94 13.44
CA HIS A 55 1.27 1.00 13.78
C HIS A 55 1.50 1.58 15.19
N PHE A 56 0.76 2.62 15.58
CA PHE A 56 0.84 3.19 16.92
C PHE A 56 0.34 2.22 18.00
N ALA A 57 -0.73 1.47 17.72
CA ALA A 57 -1.31 0.54 18.68
C ALA A 57 -0.56 -0.79 18.80
N ALA A 58 0.34 -1.11 17.86
CA ALA A 58 1.08 -2.35 17.85
C ALA A 58 1.79 -2.63 19.18
N ARG A 59 1.92 -3.93 19.52
CA ARG A 59 2.58 -4.42 20.75
C ARG A 59 4.02 -3.91 20.92
N ALA A 60 4.72 -3.66 19.81
CA ALA A 60 6.08 -3.11 19.82
C ALA A 60 6.15 -1.57 19.84
N ALA A 61 4.99 -0.90 19.81
CA ALA A 61 4.84 0.55 19.86
C ALA A 61 4.24 0.97 21.21
N LEU A 62 2.95 1.36 21.26
CA LEU A 62 2.30 1.79 22.50
C LEU A 62 1.50 0.68 23.21
N ASP A 63 1.41 -0.50 22.61
CA ASP A 63 0.71 -1.67 23.18
C ASP A 63 -0.74 -1.35 23.57
N ILE A 64 -1.49 -0.79 22.62
CA ILE A 64 -2.91 -0.47 22.80
C ILE A 64 -3.70 -1.70 22.35
N GLU A 65 -4.18 -2.46 23.33
CA GLU A 65 -5.00 -3.64 23.09
C GLU A 65 -6.36 -3.29 22.45
N CYS A 66 -6.96 -4.28 21.78
CA CYS A 66 -8.29 -4.21 21.16
C CYS A 66 -8.46 -3.24 19.97
N LEU A 67 -7.46 -2.44 19.59
CA LEU A 67 -7.60 -1.53 18.44
C LEU A 67 -7.48 -2.24 17.07
N GLY A 68 -6.67 -3.30 16.98
CA GLY A 68 -6.43 -4.01 15.72
C GLY A 68 -7.70 -4.58 15.09
N ASP A 69 -8.59 -5.17 15.89
CA ASP A 69 -9.84 -5.78 15.42
C ASP A 69 -10.85 -4.76 14.84
N VAL A 70 -10.65 -3.46 15.07
CA VAL A 70 -11.55 -2.38 14.63
C VAL A 70 -11.06 -1.70 13.34
N VAL A 71 -9.75 -1.70 13.12
CA VAL A 71 -9.11 -0.92 12.05
C VAL A 71 -8.72 -1.77 10.84
N SER A 72 -8.41 -3.06 11.05
CA SER A 72 -7.94 -4.01 10.03
C SER A 72 -9.04 -4.79 9.31
#